data_AF-A0A4D6X5X4-F1
#
_entry.id   AF-A0A4D6X5X4-F1
#
_cell.length_a   1.000
_cell.length_b   1.000
_cell.length_c   1.000
_cell.angle_alpha   90.00
_cell.angle_beta   90.00
_cell.angle_gamma   90.00
#
_symmetry.space_group_name_H-M   'P 1'
#
loop_
_entity.id
_entity.type
_entity.pdbx_description
1 polymer ?
#
loop_
_entity_poly.entity_id
_entity_poly.type
_entity_poly.pdbx_seq_one_letter_code
_entity_poly.pdbx_strand_id
1 'polypeptide(L)'
;MRKSISRLAASIGLGASLVVGSLAAPAVAQAEGKIRIAEQFGIVYLLLNVVRDQHLIEKHGKEQGIDIEVDWAQLSGGSAINDALLSGSVDIAGAGVGPLLTVWDRTKGRQNVKAVASLGNFPYYLVSSNPNVKTIADISEKDRIAVPAVGVSVQSRFLQYAAAQQWGDKEYNRLDKYTLAVPHPDATAALLAGGTELNGHFSNPPFQDQVLANKDVHVVLNSYDLLGPNSPTLLFATEKFRHDNPKTYKAFVDALAEAADFAQKDKAAAADTYIRVTKAKIDRDALIKLIDNPQYEFTVTPKNTYKLADFLYRVGAIKNKPASWKDYFFQDERPLQGS
;
A
#
# COMPACT_ATOMS: atom_id res chain seq x y z
N MET A 1 -86.01 -0.34 37.74
CA MET A 1 -85.45 -0.53 39.10
C MET A 1 -84.21 0.33 39.25
N ARG A 2 -84.24 1.22 40.26
CA ARG A 2 -83.17 1.88 41.05
C ARG A 2 -81.83 2.20 40.35
N LYS A 3 -81.54 3.48 40.07
CA LYS A 3 -80.90 4.53 40.94
C LYS A 3 -79.38 4.59 40.63
N SER A 4 -78.66 5.70 40.56
CA SER A 4 -78.93 7.15 40.52
C SER A 4 -77.57 7.87 40.56
N ILE A 5 -77.55 9.20 40.33
CA ILE A 5 -76.60 10.21 40.86
C ILE A 5 -75.23 10.27 40.12
N SER A 6 -74.65 11.41 39.73
CA SER A 6 -75.06 12.84 39.63
C SER A 6 -73.85 13.69 39.15
N ARG A 7 -74.13 14.91 38.62
CA ARG A 7 -73.31 16.15 38.62
C ARG A 7 -72.06 16.15 37.70
N LEU A 8 -71.96 16.92 36.61
CA LEU A 8 -72.04 18.38 36.39
C LEU A 8 -70.80 19.17 36.87
N ALA A 9 -69.96 19.60 35.92
CA ALA A 9 -69.08 20.81 35.88
C ALA A 9 -68.04 20.59 34.74
N ALA A 10 -67.98 21.35 33.63
CA ALA A 10 -67.71 22.78 33.40
C ALA A 10 -66.24 23.21 33.68
N SER A 11 -65.46 23.45 32.60
CA SER A 11 -64.40 24.49 32.41
C SER A 11 -63.41 24.07 31.31
N ILE A 12 -63.39 24.70 30.13
CA ILE A 12 -62.52 25.83 29.67
C ILE A 12 -61.02 25.48 29.63
N GLY A 13 -60.40 25.61 28.44
CA GLY A 13 -58.95 25.74 28.34
C GLY A 13 -58.34 25.48 26.95
N LEU A 14 -58.21 26.56 26.16
CA LEU A 14 -57.18 26.92 25.16
C LEU A 14 -56.38 25.83 24.40
N GLY A 15 -56.24 26.08 23.10
CA GLY A 15 -55.54 25.20 22.16
C GLY A 15 -54.03 25.40 22.08
N ALA A 16 -53.40 24.54 21.28
CA ALA A 16 -52.09 24.78 20.69
C ALA A 16 -51.91 23.84 19.48
N SER A 17 -51.64 24.46 18.34
CA SER A 17 -51.37 23.85 17.05
C SER A 17 -50.13 22.94 17.12
N LEU A 18 -50.30 21.66 16.79
CA LEU A 18 -49.17 20.74 16.55
C LEU A 18 -48.68 20.92 15.11
N VAL A 19 -47.83 21.94 14.90
CA VAL A 19 -46.90 21.94 13.77
C VAL A 19 -45.84 20.90 14.09
N VAL A 20 -45.96 19.73 13.45
CA VAL A 20 -44.94 18.69 13.48
C VAL A 20 -43.73 19.23 12.71
N GLY A 21 -42.81 19.87 13.43
CA GLY A 21 -41.48 20.17 12.94
C GLY A 21 -40.75 18.85 12.69
N SER A 22 -40.66 18.46 11.42
CA SER A 22 -39.70 17.48 10.95
C SER A 22 -38.30 18.03 11.22
N LEU A 23 -37.79 17.74 12.42
CA LEU A 23 -36.37 17.84 12.74
C LEU A 23 -35.65 16.90 11.78
N ALA A 24 -35.09 17.46 10.71
CA ALA A 24 -33.93 16.87 10.08
C ALA A 24 -32.88 16.76 11.19
N ALA A 25 -32.71 15.54 11.72
CA ALA A 25 -31.57 15.26 12.58
C ALA A 25 -30.33 15.70 11.80
N PRO A 26 -29.46 16.57 12.35
CA PRO A 26 -28.17 16.78 11.74
C PRO A 26 -27.58 15.38 11.62
N ALA A 27 -27.21 14.98 10.40
CA ALA A 27 -26.37 13.81 10.23
C ALA A 27 -25.25 13.98 11.24
N VAL A 28 -25.17 13.08 12.23
CA VAL A 28 -24.07 13.07 13.18
C VAL A 28 -22.85 12.96 12.29
N ALA A 29 -22.17 14.08 12.07
CA ALA A 29 -20.91 14.10 11.37
C ALA A 29 -20.08 13.08 12.14
N GLN A 30 -19.75 11.95 11.49
CA GLN A 30 -18.72 11.09 12.03
C GLN A 30 -17.53 12.02 12.21
N ALA A 31 -17.15 12.25 13.47
CA ALA A 31 -16.04 13.12 13.75
C ALA A 31 -14.83 12.50 13.06
N GLU A 32 -14.26 13.22 12.10
CA GLU A 32 -12.96 12.89 11.52
C GLU A 32 -11.90 12.89 12.63
N GLY A 33 -10.70 12.39 12.33
CA GLY A 33 -9.60 12.39 13.31
C GLY A 33 -9.12 11.01 13.72
N LYS A 34 -9.43 9.97 12.95
CA LYS A 34 -8.78 8.66 13.09
C LYS A 34 -8.31 8.17 11.73
N ILE A 35 -7.07 7.67 11.68
CA ILE A 35 -6.50 7.06 10.49
C ILE A 35 -5.65 5.84 10.88
N ARG A 36 -6.00 4.69 10.30
CA ARG A 36 -5.29 3.43 10.49
C ARG A 36 -4.51 3.10 9.23
N ILE A 37 -3.20 2.96 9.35
CA ILE A 37 -2.29 2.76 8.22
C ILE A 37 -1.64 1.40 8.36
N ALA A 38 -1.79 0.55 7.34
CA ALA A 38 -1.05 -0.72 7.27
C ALA A 38 0.04 -0.67 6.21
N GLU A 39 1.23 -1.12 6.56
CA GLU A 39 2.39 -1.24 5.66
C GLU A 39 2.99 -2.64 5.69
N GLN A 40 3.97 -2.89 4.83
CA GLN A 40 4.78 -4.12 4.85
C GLN A 40 6.20 -3.76 5.32
N PHE A 41 7.20 -4.50 4.84
CA PHE A 41 8.59 -4.36 5.24
C PHE A 41 9.44 -3.72 4.14
N GLY A 42 10.45 -2.98 4.55
CA GLY A 42 11.52 -2.47 3.69
C GLY A 42 11.65 -0.95 3.72
N ILE A 43 12.79 -0.45 3.25
CA ILE A 43 13.07 0.99 3.18
C ILE A 43 12.14 1.71 2.19
N VAL A 44 11.44 0.96 1.33
CA VAL A 44 10.42 1.49 0.43
C VAL A 44 9.25 2.17 1.15
N TYR A 45 9.14 2.01 2.47
CA TYR A 45 8.18 2.69 3.34
C TYR A 45 8.76 3.89 4.10
N LEU A 46 9.98 4.34 3.76
CA LEU A 46 10.70 5.42 4.46
C LEU A 46 9.85 6.68 4.66
N LEU A 47 9.03 7.08 3.68
CA LEU A 47 8.17 8.25 3.82
C LEU A 47 7.16 8.08 4.97
N LEU A 48 6.57 6.88 5.13
CA LEU A 48 5.69 6.60 6.27
C LEU A 48 6.46 6.58 7.60
N ASN A 49 7.71 6.10 7.59
CA ASN A 49 8.54 6.17 8.79
C ASN A 49 8.84 7.62 9.20
N VAL A 50 9.12 8.50 8.24
CA VAL A 50 9.28 9.95 8.47
C VAL A 50 7.99 10.57 8.99
N VAL A 51 6.86 10.29 8.36
CA VAL A 51 5.54 10.74 8.82
C VAL A 51 5.29 10.34 10.27
N ARG A 52 5.60 9.09 10.63
CA ARG A 52 5.39 8.54 11.97
C ARG A 52 6.31 9.15 13.01
N ASP A 53 7.60 9.22 12.73
CA ASP A 53 8.63 9.68 13.68
C ASP A 53 8.47 11.17 14.00
N GLN A 54 7.99 11.97 13.04
CA GLN A 54 7.81 13.41 13.19
C GLN A 54 6.36 13.82 13.48
N HIS A 55 5.44 12.86 13.67
CA HIS A 55 4.01 13.11 13.91
C HIS A 55 3.39 14.06 12.88
N LEU A 56 3.72 13.87 11.60
CA LEU A 56 3.35 14.83 10.56
C LEU A 56 1.85 14.84 10.29
N ILE A 57 1.15 13.71 10.40
CA ILE A 57 -0.31 13.68 10.21
C ILE A 57 -0.98 14.49 11.32
N GLU A 58 -0.56 14.30 12.56
CA GLU A 58 -1.10 15.00 13.72
C GLU A 58 -0.79 16.51 13.64
N LYS A 59 0.41 16.88 13.20
CA LYS A 59 0.81 18.27 12.91
C LYS A 59 -0.14 18.91 11.89
N HIS A 60 -0.30 18.29 10.71
CA HIS A 60 -1.16 18.79 9.65
C HIS A 60 -2.65 18.76 10.05
N GLY A 61 -3.07 17.81 10.88
CA GLY A 61 -4.42 17.75 11.45
C GLY A 61 -4.76 18.99 12.28
N LYS A 62 -3.85 19.42 13.15
CA LYS A 62 -4.02 20.64 13.96
C LYS A 62 -4.16 21.88 13.09
N GLU A 63 -3.42 21.96 11.98
CA GLU A 63 -3.56 23.04 10.99
C GLU A 63 -4.95 23.03 10.30
N GLN A 64 -5.58 21.86 10.17
CA GLN A 64 -6.97 21.70 9.71
C GLN A 64 -8.03 21.88 10.83
N GLY A 65 -7.58 22.16 12.06
CA GLY A 65 -8.43 22.33 13.24
C GLY A 65 -9.05 21.04 13.78
N ILE A 66 -8.38 19.89 13.60
CA ILE A 66 -8.79 18.60 14.16
C ILE A 66 -7.61 17.90 14.85
N ASP A 67 -7.89 17.14 15.90
CA ASP A 67 -6.92 16.19 16.44
C ASP A 67 -7.03 14.88 15.66
N ILE A 68 -5.89 14.28 15.30
CA ILE A 68 -5.85 13.01 14.56
C ILE A 68 -5.13 11.94 15.39
N GLU A 69 -5.81 10.83 15.63
CA GLU A 69 -5.24 9.58 16.13
C GLU A 69 -4.73 8.74 14.95
N VAL A 70 -3.47 8.32 15.01
CA VAL A 70 -2.82 7.50 13.98
C VAL A 70 -2.48 6.13 14.53
N ASP A 71 -3.08 5.10 13.95
CA ASP A 71 -2.81 3.70 14.25
C ASP A 71 -1.97 3.07 13.14
N TRP A 72 -0.96 2.28 13.52
CA TRP A 72 -0.04 1.65 12.58
C TRP A 72 -0.11 0.12 12.69
N ALA A 73 -0.19 -0.55 11.54
CA ALA A 73 -0.11 -2.00 11.44
C ALA A 73 0.97 -2.40 10.44
N GLN A 74 1.65 -3.52 10.70
CA GLN A 74 2.60 -4.12 9.77
C GLN A 74 2.12 -5.52 9.40
N LEU A 75 1.92 -5.78 8.11
CA LEU A 75 1.36 -7.02 7.60
C LEU A 75 2.34 -7.74 6.66
N SER A 76 2.17 -9.05 6.53
CA SER A 76 3.10 -9.96 5.86
C SER A 76 3.13 -9.84 4.32
N GLY A 77 2.06 -9.34 3.69
CA GLY A 77 1.95 -9.31 2.24
C GLY A 77 0.71 -8.62 1.71
N GLY A 78 0.67 -8.43 0.39
CA GLY A 78 -0.38 -7.65 -0.28
C GLY A 78 -1.81 -8.17 -0.12
N SER A 79 -2.00 -9.48 -0.01
CA SER A 79 -3.34 -10.06 0.23
C SER A 79 -3.90 -9.67 1.60
N ALA A 80 -3.10 -9.78 2.66
CA ALA A 80 -3.50 -9.39 4.01
C ALA A 80 -3.79 -7.88 4.11
N ILE A 81 -2.99 -7.05 3.42
CA ILE A 81 -3.24 -5.61 3.31
C ILE A 81 -4.60 -5.32 2.63
N ASN A 82 -4.90 -6.00 1.52
CA ASN A 82 -6.18 -5.83 0.84
C ASN A 82 -7.35 -6.26 1.73
N ASP A 83 -7.25 -7.38 2.43
CA ASP A 83 -8.31 -7.87 3.34
C ASP A 83 -8.53 -6.91 4.52
N ALA A 84 -7.46 -6.35 5.08
CA ALA A 84 -7.54 -5.35 6.14
C ALA A 84 -8.26 -4.08 5.66
N LEU A 85 -7.99 -3.60 4.44
CA LEU A 85 -8.67 -2.43 3.87
C LEU A 85 -10.14 -2.73 3.57
N LEU A 86 -10.43 -3.88 2.95
CA LEU A 86 -11.79 -4.25 2.57
C LEU A 86 -12.70 -4.54 3.75
N SER A 87 -12.15 -5.05 4.86
CA SER A 87 -12.88 -5.21 6.13
C SER A 87 -13.06 -3.91 6.90
N GLY A 88 -12.41 -2.81 6.48
CA GLY A 88 -12.38 -1.55 7.22
C GLY A 88 -11.57 -1.62 8.50
N SER A 89 -10.65 -2.59 8.63
CA SER A 89 -9.70 -2.67 9.75
C SER A 89 -8.60 -1.61 9.64
N VAL A 90 -8.27 -1.20 8.42
CA VAL A 90 -7.37 -0.08 8.11
C VAL A 90 -8.04 0.89 7.13
N ASP A 91 -7.58 2.12 7.11
CA ASP A 91 -8.08 3.20 6.25
C ASP A 91 -7.15 3.45 5.05
N ILE A 92 -5.83 3.34 5.29
CA ILE A 92 -4.79 3.41 4.27
C ILE A 92 -4.03 2.09 4.21
N ALA A 93 -3.92 1.56 3.00
CA ALA A 93 -3.16 0.38 2.68
C ALA A 93 -1.87 0.74 1.93
N GLY A 94 -0.72 0.35 2.47
CA GLY A 94 0.60 0.45 1.87
C GLY A 94 1.06 -0.90 1.33
N ALA A 95 0.96 -1.08 0.02
CA ALA A 95 1.39 -2.32 -0.64
C ALA A 95 1.85 -2.05 -2.08
N GLY A 96 2.05 -3.12 -2.83
CA GLY A 96 2.51 -3.00 -4.21
C GLY A 96 1.42 -2.54 -5.20
N VAL A 97 1.84 -2.12 -6.39
CA VAL A 97 0.93 -1.84 -7.51
C VAL A 97 0.08 -3.06 -7.93
N GLY A 98 0.61 -4.29 -7.79
CA GLY A 98 -0.13 -5.53 -8.03
C GLY A 98 -1.36 -5.70 -7.12
N PRO A 99 -1.19 -5.65 -5.78
CA PRO A 99 -2.30 -5.63 -4.83
C PRO A 99 -3.32 -4.51 -5.07
N LEU A 100 -2.84 -3.28 -5.35
CA LEU A 100 -3.70 -2.15 -5.72
C LEU A 100 -4.59 -2.48 -6.93
N LEU A 101 -4.00 -2.90 -8.04
CA LEU A 101 -4.74 -3.16 -9.27
C LEU A 101 -5.78 -4.28 -9.08
N THR A 102 -5.43 -5.28 -8.26
CA THR A 102 -6.35 -6.37 -7.89
C THR A 102 -7.56 -5.84 -7.11
N VAL A 103 -7.36 -4.97 -6.12
CA VAL A 103 -8.47 -4.44 -5.31
C VAL A 103 -9.24 -3.33 -6.03
N TRP A 104 -8.58 -2.51 -6.84
CA TRP A 104 -9.21 -1.52 -7.72
C TRP A 104 -10.22 -2.18 -8.65
N ASP A 105 -9.83 -3.26 -9.35
CA ASP A 105 -10.70 -4.00 -10.26
C ASP A 105 -11.90 -4.61 -9.54
N ARG A 106 -11.66 -5.25 -8.39
CA ARG A 106 -12.70 -5.93 -7.59
C ARG A 106 -13.71 -4.99 -6.95
N THR A 107 -13.30 -3.75 -6.64
CA THR A 107 -14.13 -2.78 -5.92
C THR A 107 -14.74 -1.70 -6.80
N LYS A 108 -14.48 -1.75 -8.12
CA LYS A 108 -15.02 -0.79 -9.09
C LYS A 108 -16.56 -0.77 -9.05
N GLY A 109 -17.12 0.42 -8.87
CA GLY A 109 -18.57 0.64 -8.72
C GLY A 109 -19.11 0.35 -7.31
N ARG A 110 -18.23 0.08 -6.32
CA ARG A 110 -18.60 -0.21 -4.92
C ARG A 110 -17.73 0.62 -3.97
N GLN A 111 -16.74 0.00 -3.31
CA GLN A 111 -15.82 0.72 -2.41
C GLN A 111 -14.86 1.66 -3.16
N ASN A 112 -14.69 1.46 -4.48
CA ASN A 112 -13.87 2.29 -5.35
C ASN A 112 -12.48 2.57 -4.76
N VAL A 113 -11.74 1.49 -4.45
CA VAL A 113 -10.38 1.62 -3.93
C VAL A 113 -9.46 2.19 -5.01
N LYS A 114 -8.71 3.24 -4.67
CA LYS A 114 -7.75 3.90 -5.55
C LYS A 114 -6.50 4.32 -4.79
N ALA A 115 -5.40 4.48 -5.52
CA ALA A 115 -4.16 5.00 -4.99
C ALA A 115 -4.27 6.48 -4.60
N VAL A 116 -3.64 6.79 -3.48
CA VAL A 116 -3.47 8.12 -2.89
C VAL A 116 -2.13 8.71 -3.33
N ALA A 117 -1.05 7.93 -3.20
CA ALA A 117 0.31 8.39 -3.47
C ALA A 117 1.25 7.21 -3.79
N SER A 118 2.36 7.51 -4.44
CA SER A 118 3.55 6.64 -4.46
C SER A 118 4.34 6.77 -3.16
N LEU A 119 5.21 5.79 -2.87
CA LEU A 119 6.24 5.92 -1.85
C LEU A 119 7.65 6.06 -2.43
N GLY A 120 7.77 5.96 -3.76
CA GLY A 120 9.02 6.14 -4.46
C GLY A 120 9.21 5.18 -5.62
N ASN A 121 10.38 5.27 -6.24
CA ASN A 121 10.82 4.43 -7.33
C ASN A 121 12.01 3.59 -6.88
N PHE A 122 11.87 2.26 -6.98
CA PHE A 122 12.88 1.32 -6.52
C PHE A 122 12.97 0.12 -7.47
N PRO A 123 14.19 -0.34 -7.83
CA PRO A 123 14.35 -1.61 -8.50
C PRO A 123 14.15 -2.74 -7.51
N TYR A 124 13.26 -3.66 -7.84
CA TYR A 124 13.12 -4.94 -7.15
C TYR A 124 13.90 -6.01 -7.90
N TYR A 125 14.61 -6.85 -7.14
CA TYR A 125 15.42 -7.93 -7.68
C TYR A 125 14.83 -9.30 -7.35
N LEU A 126 14.73 -10.16 -8.36
CA LEU A 126 14.74 -11.60 -8.13
C LEU A 126 16.18 -12.02 -7.98
N VAL A 127 16.53 -12.54 -6.82
CA VAL A 127 17.84 -13.12 -6.56
C VAL A 127 17.75 -14.65 -6.47
N SER A 128 18.87 -15.32 -6.71
CA SER A 128 19.00 -16.76 -6.47
C SER A 128 20.37 -17.12 -5.90
N SER A 129 20.39 -18.12 -5.02
CA SER A 129 21.61 -18.80 -4.57
C SER A 129 21.95 -20.05 -5.40
N ASN A 130 21.09 -20.43 -6.35
CA ASN A 130 21.36 -21.55 -7.25
C ASN A 130 22.28 -21.08 -8.40
N PRO A 131 23.54 -21.55 -8.48
CA PRO A 131 24.49 -21.06 -9.48
C PRO A 131 24.05 -21.37 -10.92
N ASN A 132 23.15 -22.32 -11.13
CA ASN A 132 22.64 -22.69 -12.45
C ASN A 132 21.50 -21.79 -12.93
N VAL A 133 20.88 -20.99 -12.05
CA VAL A 133 19.77 -20.10 -12.41
C VAL A 133 20.33 -18.73 -12.74
N LYS A 134 20.59 -18.42 -14.01
CA LYS A 134 21.12 -17.11 -14.45
C LYS A 134 20.04 -16.19 -14.99
N THR A 135 18.97 -16.77 -15.50
CA THR A 135 17.81 -16.07 -16.03
C THR A 135 16.53 -16.73 -15.52
N ILE A 136 15.38 -16.10 -15.74
CA ILE A 136 14.10 -16.70 -15.38
C ILE A 136 13.82 -18.01 -16.16
N ALA A 137 14.51 -18.25 -17.28
CA ALA A 137 14.33 -19.46 -18.08
C ALA A 137 15.03 -20.70 -17.51
N ASP A 138 15.97 -20.49 -16.60
CA ASP A 138 16.68 -21.57 -15.92
C ASP A 138 15.92 -22.09 -14.69
N ILE A 139 14.84 -21.41 -14.28
CA ILE A 139 14.02 -21.77 -13.12
C ILE A 139 13.28 -23.09 -13.39
N SER A 140 13.39 -24.01 -12.45
CA SER A 140 12.90 -25.39 -12.54
C SER A 140 12.25 -25.84 -11.23
N GLU A 141 11.81 -27.09 -11.19
CA GLU A 141 11.27 -27.75 -9.98
C GLU A 141 12.25 -27.84 -8.80
N LYS A 142 13.53 -27.57 -9.04
CA LYS A 142 14.58 -27.48 -8.01
C LYS A 142 14.57 -26.15 -7.27
N ASP A 143 13.81 -25.17 -7.76
CA ASP A 143 13.81 -23.82 -7.24
C ASP A 143 12.57 -23.53 -6.41
N ARG A 144 12.77 -22.73 -5.36
CA ARG A 144 11.72 -22.21 -4.49
C ARG A 144 11.98 -20.73 -4.27
N ILE A 145 11.05 -19.91 -4.74
CA ILE A 145 11.17 -18.46 -4.80
C ILE A 145 10.20 -17.82 -3.82
N ALA A 146 10.73 -17.13 -2.82
CA ALA A 146 9.91 -16.35 -1.90
C ALA A 146 9.32 -15.13 -2.60
N VAL A 147 8.02 -14.90 -2.36
CA VAL A 147 7.31 -13.65 -2.65
C VAL A 147 6.37 -13.34 -1.48
N PRO A 148 6.02 -12.07 -1.20
CA PRO A 148 5.12 -11.76 -0.07
C PRO A 148 3.71 -12.36 -0.20
N ALA A 149 3.21 -12.52 -1.42
CA ALA A 149 1.90 -13.14 -1.70
C ALA A 149 1.87 -13.69 -3.14
N VAL A 150 1.73 -15.01 -3.27
CA VAL A 150 1.67 -15.68 -4.59
C VAL A 150 0.51 -15.16 -5.42
N GLY A 151 0.77 -14.82 -6.67
CA GLY A 151 -0.21 -14.31 -7.62
C GLY A 151 -0.78 -12.93 -7.30
N VAL A 152 -0.39 -12.28 -6.21
CA VAL A 152 -0.96 -11.00 -5.76
C VAL A 152 0.09 -9.93 -5.56
N SER A 153 1.21 -10.24 -4.91
CA SER A 153 2.26 -9.25 -4.62
C SER A 153 2.82 -8.64 -5.89
N VAL A 154 3.36 -7.42 -5.78
CA VAL A 154 4.00 -6.76 -6.94
C VAL A 154 5.14 -7.59 -7.51
N GLN A 155 5.88 -8.31 -6.67
CA GLN A 155 6.96 -9.20 -7.08
C GLN A 155 6.44 -10.39 -7.89
N SER A 156 5.33 -11.01 -7.45
CA SER A 156 4.69 -12.07 -8.24
C SER A 156 4.18 -11.52 -9.57
N ARG A 157 3.61 -10.30 -9.60
CA ARG A 157 3.17 -9.67 -10.85
C ARG A 157 4.32 -9.29 -11.78
N PHE A 158 5.47 -8.87 -11.26
CA PHE A 158 6.67 -8.63 -12.07
C PHE A 158 7.24 -9.92 -12.65
N LEU A 159 7.27 -11.01 -11.87
CA LEU A 159 7.70 -12.32 -12.39
C LEU A 159 6.76 -12.79 -13.49
N GLN A 160 5.46 -12.63 -13.30
CA GLN A 160 4.45 -12.95 -14.30
C GLN A 160 4.60 -12.09 -15.57
N TYR A 161 4.90 -10.80 -15.42
CA TYR A 161 5.14 -9.90 -16.54
C TYR A 161 6.40 -10.31 -17.32
N ALA A 162 7.48 -10.64 -16.61
CA ALA A 162 8.71 -11.14 -17.21
C ALA A 162 8.48 -12.46 -17.95
N ALA A 163 7.72 -13.39 -17.36
CA ALA A 163 7.34 -14.65 -17.99
C ALA A 163 6.51 -14.44 -19.26
N ALA A 164 5.57 -13.49 -19.26
CA ALA A 164 4.81 -13.15 -20.46
C ALA A 164 5.67 -12.52 -21.55
N GLN A 165 6.68 -11.71 -21.21
CA GLN A 165 7.62 -11.19 -22.21
C GLN A 165 8.51 -12.30 -22.81
N GLN A 166 8.87 -13.30 -22.01
CA GLN A 166 9.74 -14.40 -22.44
C GLN A 166 8.99 -15.48 -23.24
N TRP A 167 7.78 -15.85 -22.82
CA TRP A 167 7.05 -17.01 -23.35
C TRP A 167 5.65 -16.68 -23.90
N GLY A 168 5.22 -15.42 -23.82
CA GLY A 168 3.92 -14.96 -24.26
C GLY A 168 2.85 -14.97 -23.16
N ASP A 169 1.79 -14.19 -23.38
CA ASP A 169 0.72 -13.93 -22.39
C ASP A 169 0.02 -15.19 -21.88
N LYS A 170 -0.03 -16.29 -22.65
CA LYS A 170 -0.62 -17.56 -22.20
C LYS A 170 0.20 -18.26 -21.12
N GLU A 171 1.49 -17.97 -21.05
CA GLU A 171 2.46 -18.58 -20.14
C GLU A 171 2.82 -17.63 -18.98
N TYR A 172 2.06 -16.54 -18.78
CA TYR A 172 2.38 -15.52 -17.78
C TYR A 172 2.53 -16.09 -16.36
N ASN A 173 1.79 -17.12 -16.00
CA ASN A 173 1.81 -17.75 -14.67
C ASN A 173 2.71 -19.00 -14.59
N ARG A 174 3.48 -19.31 -15.65
CA ARG A 174 4.29 -20.55 -15.75
C ARG A 174 5.20 -20.79 -14.55
N LEU A 175 5.73 -19.72 -13.96
CA LEU A 175 6.68 -19.75 -12.84
C LEU A 175 6.01 -19.71 -11.46
N ASP A 176 4.69 -19.43 -11.37
CA ASP A 176 4.00 -19.27 -10.08
C ASP A 176 4.10 -20.53 -9.21
N LYS A 177 4.13 -21.72 -9.84
CA LYS A 177 4.27 -23.02 -9.16
C LYS A 177 5.59 -23.21 -8.41
N TYR A 178 6.59 -22.37 -8.67
CA TYR A 178 7.87 -22.38 -7.95
C TYR A 178 7.94 -21.30 -6.87
N THR A 179 6.87 -20.52 -6.70
CA THR A 179 6.82 -19.45 -5.71
C THR A 179 6.10 -19.88 -4.44
N LEU A 180 6.50 -19.29 -3.30
CA LEU A 180 5.86 -19.49 -2.01
C LEU A 180 5.69 -18.17 -1.27
N ALA A 181 4.62 -18.06 -0.49
CA ALA A 181 4.30 -16.87 0.28
C ALA A 181 5.16 -16.80 1.55
N VAL A 182 6.13 -15.87 1.57
CA VAL A 182 7.05 -15.66 2.70
C VAL A 182 7.31 -14.16 2.87
N PRO A 183 7.19 -13.59 4.08
CA PRO A 183 7.57 -12.20 4.36
C PRO A 183 9.03 -11.91 4.01
N HIS A 184 9.35 -10.69 3.60
CA HIS A 184 10.72 -10.31 3.23
C HIS A 184 11.78 -10.61 4.31
N PRO A 185 11.56 -10.30 5.61
CA PRO A 185 12.51 -10.63 6.67
C PRO A 185 12.79 -12.14 6.77
N ASP A 186 11.74 -12.97 6.71
CA ASP A 186 11.85 -14.42 6.87
C ASP A 186 12.55 -15.06 5.67
N ALA A 187 12.23 -14.61 4.45
CA ALA A 187 12.88 -15.08 3.23
C ALA A 187 14.38 -14.72 3.21
N THR A 188 14.72 -13.52 3.66
CA THR A 188 16.11 -13.06 3.78
C THR A 188 16.87 -13.89 4.79
N ALA A 189 16.29 -14.10 5.98
CA ALA A 189 16.91 -14.92 7.03
C ALA A 189 17.13 -16.37 6.55
N ALA A 190 16.15 -16.97 5.86
CA ALA A 190 16.26 -18.32 5.34
C ALA A 190 17.34 -18.45 4.24
N LEU A 191 17.42 -17.49 3.32
CA LEU A 191 18.48 -17.49 2.29
C LEU A 191 19.88 -17.28 2.88
N LEU A 192 20.03 -16.40 3.88
CA LEU A 192 21.31 -16.16 4.54
C LEU A 192 21.76 -17.35 5.39
N ALA A 193 20.82 -18.02 6.08
CA ALA A 193 21.11 -19.21 6.87
C ALA A 193 21.51 -20.41 5.98
N GLY A 194 20.92 -20.51 4.78
CA GLY A 194 21.08 -21.66 3.90
C GLY A 194 20.42 -22.93 4.46
N GLY A 195 20.58 -24.05 3.75
CA GLY A 195 20.10 -25.36 4.21
C GLY A 195 18.59 -25.60 4.11
N THR A 196 17.83 -24.68 3.51
CA THR A 196 16.42 -24.89 3.15
C THR A 196 16.27 -25.10 1.65
N GLU A 197 15.09 -25.55 1.20
CA GLU A 197 14.78 -25.60 -0.24
C GLU A 197 14.64 -24.20 -0.86
N LEU A 198 14.48 -23.15 -0.04
CA LEU A 198 14.37 -21.76 -0.50
C LEU A 198 15.72 -21.30 -1.06
N ASN A 199 15.76 -21.08 -2.37
CA ASN A 199 16.97 -20.70 -3.09
C ASN A 199 16.77 -19.45 -3.98
N GLY A 200 15.61 -18.81 -3.90
CA GLY A 200 15.35 -17.53 -4.55
C GLY A 200 14.41 -16.65 -3.75
N HIS A 201 14.49 -15.34 -3.98
CA HIS A 201 13.62 -14.34 -3.36
C HIS A 201 13.45 -13.19 -4.33
N PHE A 202 12.20 -12.90 -4.69
CA PHE A 202 11.90 -11.65 -5.36
C PHE A 202 11.63 -10.60 -4.29
N SER A 203 12.61 -9.71 -4.13
CA SER A 203 12.79 -8.91 -2.93
C SER A 203 12.71 -7.41 -3.21
N ASN A 204 12.65 -6.63 -2.14
CA ASN A 204 12.77 -5.18 -2.15
C ASN A 204 13.95 -4.75 -1.25
N PRO A 205 14.41 -3.49 -1.34
CA PRO A 205 15.43 -2.98 -0.44
C PRO A 205 14.93 -2.84 1.01
N PRO A 206 15.77 -3.05 2.04
CA PRO A 206 17.20 -3.42 1.97
C PRO A 206 17.43 -4.94 1.85
N PHE A 207 16.37 -5.74 1.80
CA PHE A 207 16.47 -7.20 1.90
C PHE A 207 17.23 -7.81 0.73
N GLN A 208 17.01 -7.29 -0.48
CA GLN A 208 17.80 -7.69 -1.66
C GLN A 208 19.30 -7.38 -1.48
N ASP A 209 19.64 -6.26 -0.87
CA ASP A 209 21.02 -5.83 -0.64
C ASP A 209 21.69 -6.71 0.44
N GLN A 210 20.93 -7.09 1.47
CA GLN A 210 21.39 -8.00 2.53
C GLN A 210 21.77 -9.38 1.98
N VAL A 211 20.92 -9.99 1.15
CA VAL A 211 21.21 -11.31 0.57
C VAL A 211 22.32 -11.24 -0.48
N LEU A 212 22.42 -10.14 -1.24
CA LEU A 212 23.49 -9.92 -2.23
C LEU A 212 24.87 -9.66 -1.61
N ALA A 213 24.94 -9.38 -0.31
CA ALA A 213 26.23 -9.37 0.41
C ALA A 213 26.86 -10.78 0.47
N ASN A 214 26.07 -11.83 0.28
CA ASN A 214 26.58 -13.19 0.08
C ASN A 214 26.99 -13.37 -1.39
N LYS A 215 28.27 -13.70 -1.62
CA LYS A 215 28.85 -13.92 -2.96
C LYS A 215 28.20 -15.07 -3.76
N ASP A 216 27.51 -15.99 -3.07
CA ASP A 216 26.84 -17.13 -3.70
C ASP A 216 25.42 -16.76 -4.18
N VAL A 217 24.95 -15.55 -3.88
CA VAL A 217 23.66 -15.01 -4.32
C VAL A 217 23.89 -14.01 -5.46
N HIS A 218 23.13 -14.14 -6.54
CA HIS A 218 23.19 -13.22 -7.68
C HIS A 218 21.79 -12.80 -8.15
N VAL A 219 21.73 -11.67 -8.84
CA VAL A 219 20.51 -11.17 -9.47
C VAL A 219 20.18 -12.01 -10.71
N VAL A 220 18.93 -12.47 -10.80
CA VAL A 220 18.35 -13.22 -11.93
C VAL A 220 17.45 -12.34 -12.78
N LEU A 221 16.76 -11.38 -12.15
CA LEU A 221 15.89 -10.42 -12.82
C LEU A 221 15.88 -9.10 -12.05
N ASN A 222 15.97 -7.99 -12.78
CA ASN A 222 15.77 -6.64 -12.28
C ASN A 222 14.49 -6.03 -12.87
N SER A 223 13.56 -5.62 -12.01
CA SER A 223 12.30 -5.01 -12.45
C SER A 223 12.46 -3.75 -13.32
N TYR A 224 13.56 -3.00 -13.18
CA TYR A 224 13.81 -1.84 -14.03
C TYR A 224 14.15 -2.23 -15.48
N ASP A 225 14.69 -3.43 -15.72
CA ASP A 225 14.93 -3.91 -17.08
C ASP A 225 13.60 -4.20 -17.80
N LEU A 226 12.53 -4.46 -17.04
CA LEU A 226 11.18 -4.72 -17.56
C LEU A 226 10.37 -3.44 -17.77
N LEU A 227 10.47 -2.49 -16.83
CA LEU A 227 9.53 -1.37 -16.70
C LEU A 227 10.19 0.00 -16.88
N GLY A 228 11.52 0.07 -16.77
CA GLY A 228 12.24 1.30 -16.42
C GLY A 228 12.04 1.66 -14.94
N PRO A 229 12.55 2.82 -14.48
CA PRO A 229 12.28 3.31 -13.13
C PRO A 229 10.78 3.39 -12.89
N ASN A 230 10.26 2.69 -11.89
CA ASN A 230 8.83 2.56 -11.65
C ASN A 230 8.51 2.69 -10.16
N SER A 231 7.24 2.95 -9.84
CA SER A 231 6.73 2.94 -8.46
C SER A 231 6.18 1.56 -8.10
N PRO A 232 6.96 0.69 -7.42
CA PRO A 232 6.47 -0.63 -7.06
C PRO A 232 5.50 -0.58 -5.87
N THR A 233 5.64 0.41 -4.97
CA THR A 233 4.90 0.53 -3.71
C THR A 233 4.07 1.81 -3.70
N LEU A 234 2.79 1.68 -3.33
CA LEU A 234 1.79 2.72 -3.36
C LEU A 234 0.98 2.69 -2.05
N LEU A 235 0.37 3.83 -1.73
CA LEU A 235 -0.65 3.97 -0.71
C LEU A 235 -2.02 4.07 -1.37
N PHE A 236 -3.02 3.38 -0.83
CA PHE A 236 -4.37 3.40 -1.39
C PHE A 236 -5.45 3.33 -0.31
N ALA A 237 -6.62 3.87 -0.64
CA ALA A 237 -7.74 4.02 0.26
C ALA A 237 -9.08 3.80 -0.48
N THR A 238 -10.15 3.64 0.29
CA THR A 238 -11.52 3.63 -0.26
C THR A 238 -11.99 5.05 -0.57
N GLU A 239 -12.87 5.19 -1.56
CA GLU A 239 -13.51 6.49 -1.86
C GLU A 239 -14.32 7.00 -0.66
N LYS A 240 -14.98 6.09 0.08
CA LYS A 240 -15.73 6.41 1.30
C LYS A 240 -14.83 7.04 2.37
N PHE A 241 -13.65 6.49 2.65
CA PHE A 241 -12.74 7.08 3.64
C PHE A 241 -12.35 8.52 3.25
N ARG A 242 -11.96 8.73 1.99
CA ARG A 242 -11.61 10.06 1.47
C ARG A 242 -12.77 11.06 1.54
N HIS A 243 -13.99 10.61 1.21
CA HIS A 243 -15.19 11.46 1.24
C HIS A 243 -15.62 11.81 2.66
N ASP A 244 -15.58 10.84 3.58
CA ASP A 244 -16.07 11.03 4.95
C ASP A 244 -15.03 11.65 5.87
N ASN A 245 -13.75 11.61 5.50
CA ASN A 245 -12.64 12.16 6.29
C ASN A 245 -11.76 13.14 5.48
N PRO A 246 -12.33 14.17 4.83
CA PRO A 246 -11.59 15.07 3.94
C PRO A 246 -10.44 15.82 4.64
N LYS A 247 -10.58 16.23 5.90
CA LYS A 247 -9.51 16.91 6.64
C LYS A 247 -8.41 15.93 7.07
N THR A 248 -8.79 14.76 7.58
CA THR A 248 -7.80 13.72 7.92
C THR A 248 -7.04 13.24 6.69
N TYR A 249 -7.74 13.02 5.58
CA TYR A 249 -7.14 12.65 4.30
C TYR A 249 -6.19 13.74 3.78
N LYS A 250 -6.60 15.01 3.83
CA LYS A 250 -5.75 16.14 3.44
C LYS A 250 -4.49 16.21 4.29
N ALA A 251 -4.62 16.10 5.61
CA ALA A 251 -3.48 16.10 6.53
C ALA A 251 -2.51 14.94 6.22
N PHE A 252 -3.03 13.78 5.87
CA PHE A 252 -2.22 12.64 5.44
C PHE A 252 -1.44 12.90 4.14
N VAL A 253 -2.10 13.45 3.11
CA VAL A 253 -1.43 13.77 1.84
C VAL A 253 -0.36 14.86 2.02
N ASP A 254 -0.66 15.90 2.81
CA ASP A 254 0.29 16.98 3.09
C ASP A 254 1.49 16.46 3.93
N ALA A 255 1.26 15.55 4.88
CA ALA A 255 2.30 14.88 5.63
C ALA A 255 3.26 14.05 4.73
N LEU A 256 2.72 13.34 3.73
CA LEU A 256 3.55 12.59 2.78
C LEU A 256 4.41 13.51 1.91
N ALA A 257 3.87 14.64 1.48
CA ALA A 257 4.62 15.63 0.71
C ALA A 257 5.79 16.20 1.53
N GLU A 258 5.55 16.56 2.80
CA GLU A 258 6.61 17.02 3.70
C GLU A 258 7.66 15.92 3.97
N ALA A 259 7.23 14.68 4.15
CA ALA A 259 8.14 13.55 4.33
C ALA A 259 9.02 13.28 3.09
N ALA A 260 8.46 13.41 1.87
CA ALA A 260 9.22 13.28 0.63
C ALA A 260 10.29 14.37 0.51
N ASP A 261 9.92 15.61 0.81
CA ASP A 261 10.84 16.74 0.87
C ASP A 261 11.97 16.50 1.89
N PHE A 262 11.62 16.01 3.09
CA PHE A 262 12.58 15.70 4.14
C PHE A 262 13.58 14.62 3.69
N ALA A 263 13.09 13.50 3.15
CA ALA A 263 13.93 12.38 2.72
C ALA A 263 14.89 12.76 1.58
N GLN A 264 14.52 13.74 0.74
CA GLN A 264 15.40 14.26 -0.32
C GLN A 264 16.46 15.23 0.21
N LYS A 265 16.09 16.09 1.17
CA LYS A 265 16.97 17.14 1.72
C LYS A 265 17.99 16.59 2.70
N ASP A 266 17.60 15.62 3.53
CA ASP A 266 18.47 15.07 4.58
C ASP A 266 18.34 13.54 4.67
N LYS A 267 19.10 12.87 3.82
CA LYS A 267 19.13 11.40 3.74
C LYS A 267 19.71 10.75 4.99
N ALA A 268 20.63 11.44 5.67
CA ALA A 268 21.22 10.95 6.92
C ALA A 268 20.18 10.93 8.04
N ALA A 269 19.43 12.02 8.19
CA ALA A 269 18.35 12.08 9.16
C ALA A 269 17.21 11.12 8.80
N ALA A 270 16.91 10.92 7.52
CA ALA A 270 15.94 9.92 7.07
C ALA A 270 16.38 8.48 7.42
N ALA A 271 17.67 8.15 7.27
CA ALA A 271 18.23 6.88 7.72
C ALA A 271 18.05 6.69 9.24
N ASP A 272 18.32 7.74 10.03
CA ASP A 272 18.15 7.71 11.48
C ASP A 272 16.69 7.49 11.88
N THR A 273 15.75 8.15 11.20
CA THR A 273 14.31 7.92 11.38
C THR A 273 13.93 6.47 11.08
N TYR A 274 14.38 5.91 9.95
CA TYR A 274 14.10 4.51 9.62
C TYR A 274 14.56 3.56 10.72
N ILE A 275 15.80 3.74 11.22
CA ILE A 275 16.35 2.90 12.30
C ILE A 275 15.51 3.04 13.57
N ARG A 276 15.14 4.27 13.99
CA ARG A 276 14.32 4.50 15.19
C ARG A 276 12.95 3.83 15.09
N VAL A 277 12.24 4.04 13.98
CA VAL A 277 10.86 3.57 13.80
C VAL A 277 10.80 2.05 13.65
N THR A 278 11.67 1.50 12.80
CA THR A 278 11.64 0.06 12.47
C THR A 278 12.44 -0.80 13.43
N LYS A 279 13.29 -0.18 14.28
CA LYS A 279 14.29 -0.87 15.11
C LYS A 279 15.21 -1.77 14.27
N ALA A 280 15.45 -1.38 13.02
CA ALA A 280 16.27 -2.15 12.10
C ALA A 280 17.69 -2.32 12.64
N LYS A 281 18.21 -3.54 12.57
CA LYS A 281 19.60 -3.88 12.89
C LYS A 281 20.46 -3.78 11.64
N ILE A 282 20.55 -2.58 11.09
CA ILE A 282 21.37 -2.26 9.91
C ILE A 282 22.43 -1.22 10.30
N ASP A 283 23.63 -1.34 9.73
CA ASP A 283 24.65 -0.32 9.87
C ASP A 283 24.14 1.00 9.26
N ARG A 284 24.35 2.10 10.00
CA ARG A 284 23.82 3.42 9.63
C ARG A 284 24.43 3.91 8.32
N ASP A 285 25.74 3.79 8.16
CA ASP A 285 26.43 4.28 6.97
C ASP A 285 26.09 3.44 5.74
N ALA A 286 25.90 2.13 5.91
CA ALA A 286 25.37 1.26 4.87
C ALA A 286 23.95 1.67 4.45
N LEU A 287 23.08 2.01 5.40
CA LEU A 287 21.73 2.48 5.11
C LEU A 287 21.71 3.84 4.40
N ILE A 288 22.58 4.78 4.79
CA ILE A 288 22.72 6.05 4.09
C ILE A 288 23.13 5.83 2.64
N LYS A 289 24.16 5.00 2.40
CA LYS A 289 24.57 4.62 1.04
C LYS A 289 23.44 3.99 0.23
N LEU A 290 22.60 3.19 0.87
CA LEU A 290 21.42 2.59 0.24
C LEU A 290 20.38 3.65 -0.15
N ILE A 291 20.08 4.59 0.74
CA ILE A 291 19.17 5.72 0.48
C ILE A 291 19.75 6.67 -0.60
N ASP A 292 21.07 6.80 -0.64
CA ASP A 292 21.81 7.57 -1.64
C ASP A 292 21.92 6.89 -3.00
N ASN A 293 21.44 5.65 -3.14
CA ASN A 293 21.51 4.92 -4.41
C ASN A 293 20.81 5.72 -5.52
N PRO A 294 21.49 6.03 -6.64
CA PRO A 294 20.92 6.85 -7.72
C PRO A 294 19.72 6.18 -8.44
N GLN A 295 19.50 4.88 -8.23
CA GLN A 295 18.33 4.18 -8.74
C GLN A 295 17.09 4.36 -7.85
N TYR A 296 17.26 4.92 -6.64
CA TYR A 296 16.20 5.08 -5.65
C TYR A 296 15.73 6.53 -5.64
N GLU A 297 14.41 6.70 -5.58
CA GLU A 297 13.79 8.01 -5.52
C GLU A 297 12.63 7.95 -4.53
N PHE A 298 12.70 8.69 -3.43
CA PHE A 298 11.60 8.80 -2.48
C PHE A 298 10.68 9.94 -2.91
N THR A 299 9.49 9.60 -3.41
CA THR A 299 8.57 10.55 -4.03
C THR A 299 7.12 10.09 -3.91
N VAL A 300 6.20 11.05 -3.79
CA VAL A 300 4.75 10.79 -3.79
C VAL A 300 4.16 10.65 -5.20
N THR A 301 4.92 11.02 -6.23
CA THR A 301 4.49 10.97 -7.63
C THR A 301 4.67 9.58 -8.22
N PRO A 302 3.63 8.96 -8.82
CA PRO A 302 3.75 7.64 -9.41
C PRO A 302 4.51 7.66 -10.73
N LYS A 303 5.26 6.60 -11.01
CA LYS A 303 6.04 6.42 -12.24
C LYS A 303 5.83 5.01 -12.80
N ASN A 304 5.62 4.90 -14.11
CA ASN A 304 5.57 3.65 -14.89
C ASN A 304 4.64 2.55 -14.32
N THR A 305 3.50 2.92 -13.71
CA THR A 305 2.56 1.93 -13.14
C THR A 305 1.62 1.32 -14.20
N TYR A 306 1.37 2.03 -15.31
CA TYR A 306 0.36 1.64 -16.30
C TYR A 306 0.74 0.38 -17.10
N LYS A 307 2.03 0.17 -17.38
CA LYS A 307 2.50 -1.02 -18.12
C LYS A 307 2.05 -2.32 -17.45
N LEU A 308 2.14 -2.37 -16.11
CA LEU A 308 1.67 -3.53 -15.36
C LEU A 308 0.14 -3.65 -15.40
N ALA A 309 -0.58 -2.53 -15.33
CA ALA A 309 -2.04 -2.53 -15.41
C ALA A 309 -2.56 -3.05 -16.77
N ASP A 310 -2.00 -2.58 -17.88
CA ASP A 310 -2.32 -3.09 -19.22
C ASP A 310 -2.00 -4.58 -19.33
N PHE A 311 -0.83 -5.01 -18.83
CA PHE A 311 -0.48 -6.44 -18.77
C PHE A 311 -1.50 -7.27 -18.00
N LEU A 312 -1.88 -6.87 -16.78
CA LEU A 312 -2.84 -7.62 -15.97
C LEU A 312 -4.20 -7.74 -16.67
N TYR A 313 -4.60 -6.73 -17.45
CA TYR A 313 -5.80 -6.82 -18.28
C TYR A 313 -5.63 -7.80 -19.44
N ARG A 314 -4.51 -7.72 -20.18
CA ARG A 314 -4.22 -8.62 -21.33
C ARG A 314 -4.27 -10.10 -20.95
N VAL A 315 -3.78 -10.45 -19.76
CA VAL A 315 -3.80 -11.83 -19.25
C VAL A 315 -5.07 -12.19 -18.46
N GLY A 316 -6.04 -11.28 -18.35
CA GLY A 316 -7.30 -11.51 -17.64
C GLY A 316 -7.20 -11.56 -16.12
N ALA A 317 -6.08 -11.12 -15.54
CA ALA A 317 -5.90 -11.02 -14.09
C ALA A 317 -6.74 -9.88 -13.47
N ILE A 318 -7.05 -8.85 -14.25
CA ILE A 318 -8.08 -7.84 -13.96
C ILE A 318 -9.08 -7.79 -15.12
N LYS A 319 -10.35 -7.50 -14.83
CA LYS A 319 -11.43 -7.49 -15.84
C LYS A 319 -11.62 -6.12 -16.49
N ASN A 320 -11.29 -5.05 -15.78
CA ASN A 320 -11.44 -3.69 -16.24
C ASN A 320 -10.11 -3.17 -16.78
N LYS A 321 -10.09 -2.72 -18.03
CA LYS A 321 -8.94 -2.02 -18.59
C LYS A 321 -8.93 -0.56 -18.11
N PRO A 322 -7.92 -0.08 -17.39
CA PRO A 322 -7.75 1.35 -17.19
C PRO A 322 -7.29 1.98 -18.52
N ALA A 323 -7.78 3.18 -18.84
CA ALA A 323 -7.32 3.97 -19.97
C ALA A 323 -5.98 4.66 -19.67
N SER A 324 -5.73 4.97 -18.40
CA SER A 324 -4.48 5.54 -17.92
C SER A 324 -4.29 5.27 -16.44
N TRP A 325 -3.13 5.63 -15.89
CA TRP A 325 -2.89 5.52 -14.45
C TRP A 325 -3.89 6.32 -13.60
N LYS A 326 -4.48 7.38 -14.17
CA LYS A 326 -5.45 8.24 -13.49
C LYS A 326 -6.74 7.51 -13.10
N ASP A 327 -7.07 6.40 -13.74
CA ASP A 327 -8.29 5.64 -13.43
C ASP A 327 -8.21 4.91 -12.09
N TYR A 328 -7.00 4.57 -11.65
CA TYR A 328 -6.72 3.86 -10.39
C TYR A 328 -5.98 4.72 -9.36
N PHE A 329 -5.89 6.04 -9.60
CA PHE A 329 -5.41 7.03 -8.65
C PHE A 329 -6.51 8.06 -8.36
N PHE A 330 -6.64 8.48 -7.11
CA PHE A 330 -7.42 9.67 -6.79
C PHE A 330 -6.81 10.88 -7.50
N GLN A 331 -7.69 11.75 -8.00
CA GLN A 331 -7.30 13.03 -8.58
C GLN A 331 -7.59 14.09 -7.53
N ASP A 332 -6.57 14.46 -6.77
CA ASP A 332 -6.64 15.48 -5.72
C ASP A 332 -6.37 16.88 -6.27
N GLU A 333 -6.62 17.91 -5.45
CA GLU A 333 -6.48 19.33 -5.82
C GLU A 333 -5.09 19.68 -6.35
N ARG A 334 -4.05 19.03 -5.80
CA ARG A 334 -2.72 18.98 -6.38
C ARG A 334 -2.59 17.70 -7.20
N PRO A 335 -2.84 17.75 -8.53
CA PRO A 335 -2.80 16.55 -9.34
C PRO A 335 -1.38 15.98 -9.34
N LEU A 336 -1.27 14.69 -9.04
CA LEU A 336 -0.02 13.96 -9.23
C LEU A 336 0.39 14.05 -10.70
N GLN A 337 1.63 14.46 -10.96
CA GLN A 337 2.17 14.52 -12.33
C GLN A 337 2.86 13.19 -12.68
N GLY A 338 2.11 12.10 -12.60
CA GLY A 338 2.64 10.78 -12.93
C GLY A 338 2.93 10.61 -14.42
N SER A 339 3.90 9.74 -14.73
CA SER A 339 4.26 9.30 -16.08
C SER A 339 4.01 7.81 -16.27
#